data_AF-A0A0F9GWC9-F1
#
_entry.id   AF-A0A0F9GWC9-F1
#
_cell.length_a   1.000
_cell.length_b   1.000
_cell.length_c   1.000
_cell.angle_alpha   90.00
_cell.angle_beta   90.00
_cell.angle_gamma   90.00
#
_symmetry.space_group_name_H-M   'P 1'
#
loop_
_entity.id
_entity.type
_entity.pdbx_description
1 polymer ?
#
loop_
_entity_poly.entity_id
_entity_poly.type
_entity_poly.pdbx_seq_one_letter_code
_entity_poly.pdbx_strand_id
1 'polypeptide(L)'
;MAIQIKDYRVLRSLLEVPYHPTLIALILWITARYSETLFTSGYRKGDKGVHGQVPCRGTDIRSRVYDDPQAVVDDINAHWKYDPKRVNMRCALLHSVGKGLHIHLQVHPNTTIKGD
;
A
#
# COMPACT_ATOMS: atom_id res chain seq x y z
N MET A 1 -2.41 14.22 -13.38
CA MET A 1 -1.75 13.15 -12.60
C MET A 1 -1.09 13.79 -11.39
N ALA A 2 -1.48 13.40 -10.18
CA ALA A 2 -0.95 13.99 -8.95
C ALA A 2 -0.55 12.89 -7.95
N ILE A 3 0.76 12.80 -7.68
CA ILE A 3 1.27 12.04 -6.55
C ILE A 3 1.47 13.02 -5.41
N GLN A 4 0.74 12.83 -4.33
CA GLN A 4 0.69 13.74 -3.20
C GLN A 4 1.11 13.04 -1.92
N ILE A 5 1.58 13.82 -0.95
CA ILE A 5 1.94 13.36 0.37
C ILE A 5 1.21 14.25 1.38
N LYS A 6 0.51 13.62 2.33
CA LYS A 6 -0.40 14.32 3.25
C LYS A 6 0.27 15.47 4.01
N ASP A 7 1.46 15.22 4.57
CA ASP A 7 2.21 16.18 5.37
C ASP A 7 3.70 15.77 5.47
N TYR A 8 4.53 16.64 6.05
CA TYR A 8 5.97 16.42 6.19
C TYR A 8 6.31 15.19 7.05
N ARG A 9 5.42 14.77 7.97
CA ARG A 9 5.64 13.59 8.81
C ARG A 9 5.48 12.32 7.98
N VAL A 10 4.48 12.31 7.10
CA VAL A 10 4.32 11.22 6.13
C VAL A 10 5.50 11.18 5.16
N LEU A 11 5.94 12.32 4.62
CA LEU A 11 7.14 12.38 3.76
C LEU A 11 8.36 11.78 4.46
N ARG A 12 8.63 12.19 5.71
CA ARG A 12 9.72 11.62 6.51
C ARG A 12 9.58 10.09 6.64
N SER A 13 8.39 9.59 6.95
CA SER A 13 8.15 8.13 7.08
C SER A 13 8.29 7.34 5.77
N LEU A 14 8.13 7.99 4.62
CA LEU A 14 8.37 7.38 3.31
C LEU A 14 9.88 7.28 3.00
N LEU A 15 10.70 8.16 3.58
CA LEU A 15 12.14 8.27 3.32
C LEU A 15 13.03 7.66 4.41
N GLU A 16 12.46 7.22 5.55
CA GLU A 16 13.24 6.81 6.72
C GLU A 16 13.99 5.48 6.53
N VAL A 17 13.43 4.53 5.77
CA VAL A 17 14.00 3.20 5.53
C VAL A 17 13.74 2.78 4.08
N PRO A 18 14.53 1.85 3.51
CA PRO A 18 14.23 1.28 2.21
C PRO A 18 12.88 0.54 2.21
N TYR A 19 12.16 0.59 1.08
CA TYR A 19 10.92 -0.14 0.86
C TYR A 19 11.23 -1.46 0.16
N HIS A 20 10.43 -2.50 0.43
CA HIS A 20 10.60 -3.78 -0.23
C HIS A 20 10.38 -3.61 -1.74
N PRO A 21 11.22 -4.19 -2.63
CA PRO A 21 11.09 -4.01 -4.07
C PRO A 21 9.68 -4.29 -4.61
N THR A 22 9.03 -5.35 -4.12
CA THR A 22 7.64 -5.67 -4.47
C THR A 22 6.64 -4.61 -4.04
N LEU A 23 6.85 -3.95 -2.90
CA LEU A 23 6.00 -2.84 -2.48
C LEU A 23 6.19 -1.63 -3.40
N ILE A 24 7.44 -1.34 -3.77
CA ILE A 24 7.76 -0.29 -4.74
C ILE A 24 7.05 -0.58 -6.07
N ALA A 25 7.13 -1.80 -6.58
CA ALA A 25 6.45 -2.20 -7.81
C ALA A 25 4.93 -2.05 -7.72
N LEU A 26 4.32 -2.46 -6.60
CA LEU A 26 2.88 -2.27 -6.37
C LEU A 26 2.48 -0.78 -6.32
N ILE A 27 3.29 0.05 -5.66
CA ILE A 27 3.08 1.50 -5.60
C ILE A 27 3.16 2.13 -6.99
N LEU A 28 4.17 1.76 -7.79
CA LEU A 28 4.30 2.26 -9.16
C LEU A 28 3.15 1.80 -10.04
N TRP A 29 2.67 0.56 -9.84
CA TRP A 29 1.55 0.01 -10.59
C TRP A 29 0.26 0.80 -10.31
N ILE A 30 -0.07 1.05 -9.04
CA ILE A 30 -1.29 1.79 -8.70
C ILE A 30 -1.22 3.26 -9.13
N THR A 31 -0.07 3.93 -8.97
CA THR A 31 0.07 5.34 -9.36
C THR A 31 -0.02 5.53 -10.88
N ALA A 32 0.54 4.60 -11.66
CA ALA A 32 0.42 4.61 -13.12
C ALA A 32 -1.03 4.33 -13.58
N ARG A 33 -1.74 3.42 -12.90
CA ARG A 33 -3.07 2.97 -13.30
C ARG A 33 -4.19 3.96 -12.96
N TYR A 34 -4.13 4.60 -11.79
CA TYR A 34 -5.20 5.47 -11.31
C TYR A 34 -4.89 6.96 -11.36
N SER A 35 -3.67 7.36 -11.77
CA SER A 35 -3.24 8.75 -12.00
C SER A 35 -3.39 9.75 -10.83
N GLU A 36 -3.94 9.34 -9.69
CA GLU A 36 -4.00 10.08 -8.43
C GLU A 36 -3.64 9.16 -7.28
N THR A 37 -2.73 9.61 -6.41
CA THR A 37 -2.36 8.84 -5.22
C THR A 37 -1.90 9.80 -4.13
N LEU A 38 -2.58 9.78 -2.99
CA LEU A 38 -2.21 10.55 -1.80
C LEU A 38 -1.72 9.62 -0.69
N PHE A 39 -0.42 9.63 -0.40
CA PHE A 39 0.16 8.87 0.69
C PHE A 39 -0.20 9.47 2.05
N THR A 40 -0.55 8.60 3.00
CA THR A 40 -1.02 8.98 4.34
C THR A 40 -0.25 8.30 5.47
N SER A 41 0.54 7.26 5.16
CA SER A 41 1.47 6.63 6.10
C SER A 41 2.57 5.88 5.37
N GLY A 42 3.79 5.94 5.88
CA GLY A 42 4.92 5.11 5.49
C GLY A 42 5.38 4.18 6.62
N TYR A 43 6.69 4.10 6.84
CA TYR A 43 7.32 3.30 7.89
C TYR A 43 6.91 3.76 9.29
N ARG A 44 6.79 2.82 10.23
CA ARG A 44 6.45 3.07 11.63
C ARG A 44 7.43 2.34 12.55
N LYS A 45 8.38 3.08 13.11
CA LYS A 45 9.39 2.51 14.03
C LYS A 45 8.73 1.78 15.20
N GLY A 46 9.09 0.51 15.39
CA GLY A 46 8.59 -0.33 16.48
C GLY A 46 7.21 -0.97 16.24
N ASP A 47 6.57 -0.72 15.09
CA ASP A 47 5.35 -1.42 14.69
C ASP A 47 5.65 -2.91 14.42
N LYS A 48 4.86 -3.81 15.01
CA LYS A 48 5.03 -5.27 14.83
C LYS A 48 4.53 -5.77 13.47
N GLY A 49 3.71 -4.97 12.79
CA GLY A 49 3.16 -5.27 11.47
C GLY A 49 4.09 -4.91 10.32
N VAL A 50 3.53 -4.87 9.11
CA VAL A 50 4.27 -4.64 7.86
C VAL A 50 4.89 -3.23 7.75
N HIS A 51 4.33 -2.24 8.44
CA HIS A 51 4.86 -0.88 8.48
C HIS A 51 6.16 -0.74 9.28
N GLY A 52 6.44 -1.63 10.25
CA GLY A 52 7.66 -1.55 11.07
C GLY A 52 8.79 -2.46 10.61
N GLN A 53 8.63 -3.10 9.46
CA GLN A 53 9.64 -3.98 8.87
C GLN A 53 10.74 -3.16 8.18
N VAL A 54 11.95 -3.71 8.13
CA VAL A 54 13.06 -3.18 7.32
C VAL A 54 13.55 -4.31 6.39
N PRO A 55 13.35 -4.20 5.06
CA PRO A 55 12.70 -3.09 4.35
C PRO A 55 11.19 -2.96 4.68
N CYS A 56 10.65 -1.75 4.55
CA CYS A 56 9.24 -1.47 4.80
C CYS A 56 8.34 -2.28 3.85
N ARG A 57 7.30 -2.91 4.40
CA ARG A 57 6.40 -3.81 3.66
C ARG A 57 4.94 -3.36 3.64
N GLY A 58 4.65 -2.16 4.14
CA GLY A 58 3.32 -1.56 4.00
C GLY A 58 3.31 -0.04 3.91
N THR A 59 2.27 0.50 3.27
CA THR A 59 2.00 1.94 3.17
C THR A 59 0.50 2.17 3.08
N ASP A 60 0.03 3.35 3.49
CA ASP A 60 -1.38 3.70 3.42
C ASP A 60 -1.61 4.84 2.44
N ILE A 61 -2.64 4.71 1.60
CA ILE A 61 -3.07 5.75 0.68
C ILE A 61 -4.51 6.18 1.00
N ARG A 62 -4.83 7.44 0.69
CA ARG A 62 -6.15 8.00 0.93
C ARG A 62 -7.17 7.29 0.05
N SER A 63 -8.31 6.87 0.61
CA SER A 63 -9.41 6.25 -0.13
C SER A 63 -10.22 7.27 -0.93
N ARG A 64 -10.61 8.40 -0.32
CA ARG A 64 -11.47 9.45 -0.90
C ARG A 64 -10.91 10.22 -2.11
N VAL A 65 -9.74 9.84 -2.62
CA VAL A 65 -9.23 10.36 -3.91
C VAL A 65 -9.70 9.50 -5.08
N TYR A 66 -10.32 8.36 -4.78
CA TYR A 66 -10.93 7.46 -5.74
C TYR A 66 -12.45 7.52 -5.57
N ASP A 67 -13.18 7.53 -6.68
CA ASP A 67 -14.65 7.52 -6.68
C ASP A 67 -15.18 6.22 -6.06
N ASP A 68 -14.56 5.08 -6.40
CA ASP A 68 -14.82 3.77 -5.81
C ASP A 68 -13.51 3.16 -5.25
N PRO A 69 -13.18 3.42 -3.97
CA PRO A 69 -11.97 2.87 -3.37
C PRO A 69 -12.02 1.35 -3.19
N GLN A 70 -13.21 0.74 -3.17
CA GLN A 70 -13.34 -0.71 -3.05
C GLN A 70 -12.97 -1.39 -4.38
N ALA A 71 -13.42 -0.83 -5.50
CA ALA A 71 -13.00 -1.30 -6.84
C ALA A 71 -11.47 -1.25 -7.01
N VAL A 72 -10.80 -0.20 -6.52
CA VAL A 72 -9.33 -0.11 -6.53
C VAL A 72 -8.68 -1.26 -5.74
N VAL A 73 -9.22 -1.56 -4.54
CA VAL A 73 -8.72 -2.66 -3.71
C VAL A 73 -8.93 -4.01 -4.39
N ASP A 74 -10.07 -4.22 -5.02
CA ASP A 74 -10.38 -5.48 -5.70
C ASP A 74 -9.50 -5.65 -6.95
N ASP A 75 -9.28 -4.59 -7.71
CA ASP A 75 -8.38 -4.58 -8.87
C ASP A 75 -6.92 -4.87 -8.48
N ILE A 76 -6.41 -4.26 -7.41
CA ILE A 76 -5.08 -4.61 -6.89
C ILE A 76 -5.00 -6.09 -6.53
N ASN A 77 -6.00 -6.60 -5.80
CA ASN A 77 -5.99 -7.99 -5.36
C ASN A 77 -6.30 -8.98 -6.49
N ALA A 78 -6.87 -8.54 -7.61
CA ALA A 78 -7.02 -9.33 -8.82
C ALA A 78 -5.68 -9.52 -9.55
N HIS A 79 -4.79 -8.54 -9.49
CA HIS A 79 -3.48 -8.57 -10.18
C HIS A 79 -2.31 -8.97 -9.27
N TRP A 80 -2.46 -8.85 -7.94
CA TRP A 80 -1.39 -9.13 -6.97
C TRP A 80 -1.82 -10.19 -5.96
N LYS A 81 -0.92 -11.14 -5.68
CA LYS A 81 -1.11 -12.20 -4.69
C LYS A 81 -0.13 -12.04 -3.53
N TYR A 82 -0.64 -11.87 -2.31
CA TYR A 82 0.17 -11.58 -1.12
C TYR A 82 1.22 -12.68 -0.81
N ASP A 83 0.80 -13.91 -0.58
CA ASP A 83 1.69 -15.07 -0.47
C ASP A 83 0.88 -16.30 -0.91
N PRO A 84 1.35 -17.12 -1.86
CA PRO A 84 0.68 -18.35 -2.30
C PRO A 84 0.26 -19.28 -1.16
N LYS A 85 0.99 -19.31 -0.05
CA LYS A 85 0.72 -20.15 1.12
C LYS A 85 -0.20 -19.48 2.15
N ARG A 86 -0.51 -18.18 2.00
CA ARG A 86 -1.38 -17.43 2.92
C ARG A 86 -2.62 -16.92 2.17
N VAL A 87 -3.48 -17.86 1.78
CA VAL A 87 -4.63 -17.60 0.89
C VAL A 87 -5.62 -16.53 1.39
N ASN A 88 -5.70 -16.32 2.71
CA ASN A 88 -6.59 -15.33 3.32
C ASN A 88 -5.97 -13.93 3.42
N MET A 89 -4.70 -13.76 3.05
CA MET A 89 -4.02 -12.48 3.09
C MET A 89 -4.12 -11.78 1.73
N ARG A 90 -4.37 -10.46 1.77
CA ARG A 90 -4.56 -9.60 0.59
C ARG A 90 -3.43 -8.57 0.48
N CYS A 91 -3.11 -8.12 -0.72
CA CYS A 91 -2.14 -7.04 -0.95
C CYS A 91 -2.72 -5.65 -0.68
N ALA A 92 -4.04 -5.49 -0.83
CA ALA A 92 -4.73 -4.26 -0.49
C ALA A 92 -5.92 -4.54 0.43
N LEU A 93 -6.16 -3.65 1.40
CA LEU A 93 -7.29 -3.69 2.32
C LEU A 93 -7.92 -2.30 2.41
N LEU A 94 -9.25 -2.21 2.28
CA LEU A 94 -9.99 -0.99 2.59
C LEU A 94 -10.47 -1.09 4.04
N HIS A 95 -9.95 -0.25 4.94
CA HIS A 95 -10.39 -0.27 6.34
C HIS A 95 -10.20 1.08 7.05
N SER A 96 -10.81 1.19 8.23
CA SER A 96 -10.71 2.36 9.11
C SER A 96 -10.16 1.94 10.46
N VAL A 97 -9.10 2.61 10.91
CA VAL A 97 -8.49 2.41 12.25
C VAL A 97 -8.83 3.57 13.19
N GLY A 98 -10.04 4.13 13.06
CA GLY A 98 -10.48 5.31 13.82
C GLY A 98 -9.91 6.66 13.33
N LYS A 99 -9.21 6.66 12.18
CA LYS A 99 -8.60 7.86 11.56
C LYS A 99 -9.11 8.11 10.14
N GLY A 100 -10.27 7.55 9.83
CA GLY A 100 -10.89 7.57 8.51
C GLY A 100 -10.52 6.36 7.65
N LEU A 101 -11.35 6.14 6.65
CA LEU A 101 -11.21 5.06 5.67
C LEU A 101 -9.96 5.30 4.80
N HIS A 102 -9.13 4.28 4.63
CA HIS A 102 -7.95 4.33 3.77
C HIS A 102 -7.70 2.96 3.14
N ILE A 103 -6.91 2.96 2.07
CA ILE A 103 -6.44 1.74 1.45
C ILE A 103 -5.06 1.44 2.02
N HIS A 104 -4.94 0.32 2.73
CA HIS A 104 -3.68 -0.22 3.23
C HIS A 104 -3.09 -1.13 2.17
N LEU A 105 -1.87 -0.81 1.72
CA LEU A 105 -1.08 -1.64 0.81
C LEU A 105 -0.06 -2.43 1.63
N GLN A 106 0.06 -3.72 1.35
CA GLN A 106 1.02 -4.61 2.01
C GLN A 106 1.57 -5.70 1.09
N VAL A 107 2.80 -6.11 1.37
CA VAL A 107 3.47 -7.19 0.66
C VAL A 107 4.16 -8.17 1.61
N HIS A 108 4.49 -9.33 1.05
CA HIS A 108 5.32 -10.38 1.63
C HIS A 108 6.51 -10.65 0.69
N PRO A 109 7.63 -11.22 1.17
CA PRO A 109 8.71 -11.68 0.29
C PRO A 109 8.27 -12.64 -0.82
N ASN A 110 7.16 -13.36 -0.61
CA ASN A 110 6.57 -14.27 -1.59
C ASN A 110 5.42 -13.62 -2.41
N THR A 111 5.25 -12.30 -2.33
CA THR A 111 4.23 -11.61 -3.14
C THR A 111 4.59 -11.71 -4.62
N THR A 112 3.60 -12.08 -5.41
CA THR A 112 3.74 -12.31 -6.85
C THR A 112 2.64 -11.58 -7.60
N ILE A 113 2.93 -11.18 -8.83
CA ILE A 113 1.92 -10.74 -9.78
C ILE A 113 1.16 -11.99 -10.25
N LYS A 114 -0.16 -11.91 -10.28
CA LYS A 114 -1.01 -12.91 -10.92
C LYS A 114 -0.90 -12.65 -12.41
N GLY A 115 -0.35 -13.60 -13.15
CA GLY A 115 -0.22 -13.49 -14.61
C GLY A 115 -1.60 -13.33 -15.26
N ASP A 116 -1.62 -12.53 -16.32
CA ASP A 116 -2.75 -12.22 -17.19
C ASP A 116 -3.49 -13.48 -17.70
#